data_AF-A0A348UMK9-F1
#
_entry.id   AF-A0A348UMK9-F1
#
_cell.length_a   1.000
_cell.length_b   1.000
_cell.length_c   1.000
_cell.angle_alpha   90.00
_cell.angle_beta   90.00
_cell.angle_gamma   90.00
#
_symmetry.space_group_name_H-M   'P 1'
#
loop_
_entity.id
_entity.type
_entity.pdbx_description
1 polymer ?
#
loop_
_entity_poly.entity_id
_entity_poly.type
_entity_poly.pdbx_seq_one_letter_code
_entity_poly.pdbx_strand_id
1 'polypeptide(L)'
;QLDAGVYGLANAELGARWPKVVRGETALESALNPGTDIASERLLALLADNSQPPDNVLPRRGKPLETERQVAPCFINGKEYGTRASTVVLIGERHLSFTEQAYLAEGRRGERVTFNFPLGS
;
A
#
# COMPACT_ATOMS: atom_id res chain seq x y z
N GLN A 1 2.03 -12.35 -19.25
CA GLN A 1 2.91 -11.15 -19.14
C GLN A 1 1.99 -9.95 -18.94
N LEU A 2 2.37 -8.98 -18.11
CA LEU A 2 1.61 -7.75 -17.89
C LEU A 2 2.22 -6.62 -18.73
N ASP A 3 1.37 -5.74 -19.24
CA ASP A 3 1.80 -4.51 -19.91
C ASP A 3 2.28 -3.47 -18.89
N ALA A 4 2.99 -2.44 -19.34
CA ALA A 4 3.39 -1.34 -18.47
C ALA A 4 2.15 -0.64 -17.90
N GLY A 5 2.09 -0.46 -16.57
CA GLY A 5 0.93 0.14 -15.91
C GLY A 5 0.95 0.02 -14.39
N VAL A 6 -0.12 0.50 -13.77
CA VAL A 6 -0.36 0.39 -12.33
C VAL A 6 -1.18 -0.86 -12.05
N TYR A 7 -0.75 -1.64 -11.06
CA TYR A 7 -1.41 -2.86 -10.63
C TYR A 7 -1.43 -2.95 -9.12
N GLY A 8 -2.57 -3.35 -8.56
CA GLY A 8 -2.74 -3.63 -7.16
C GLY A 8 -3.08 -5.10 -6.91
N LEU A 9 -2.61 -5.60 -5.77
CA LEU A 9 -2.88 -6.95 -5.30
C LEU A 9 -3.17 -6.92 -3.81
N ALA A 10 -4.11 -7.77 -3.38
CA ALA A 10 -4.38 -8.05 -1.98
C ALA A 10 -4.36 -9.56 -1.76
N ASN A 11 -4.90 -10.04 -0.64
CA ASN A 11 -5.10 -11.48 -0.39
C ASN A 11 -6.24 -12.05 -1.26
N ALA A 12 -6.11 -11.89 -2.57
CA ALA A 12 -7.04 -12.23 -3.63
C ALA A 12 -6.25 -12.41 -4.95
N GLU A 13 -6.96 -12.74 -6.02
CA GLU A 13 -6.44 -12.72 -7.38
C GLU A 13 -6.03 -11.31 -7.84
N LEU A 14 -5.07 -11.24 -8.78
CA LEU A 14 -4.69 -9.98 -9.42
C LEU A 14 -5.89 -9.39 -10.17
N GLY A 15 -6.16 -8.10 -9.93
CA GLY A 15 -7.33 -7.41 -10.50
C GLY A 15 -8.61 -7.53 -9.67
N ALA A 16 -8.57 -8.21 -8.51
CA ALA A 16 -9.69 -8.18 -7.56
C ALA A 16 -10.00 -6.74 -7.14
N ARG A 17 -11.25 -6.30 -7.37
CA ARG A 17 -11.69 -4.91 -7.16
C ARG A 17 -12.04 -4.60 -5.71
N TRP A 18 -11.14 -4.92 -4.78
CA TRP A 18 -11.35 -4.57 -3.37
C TRP A 18 -11.15 -3.08 -3.16
N PRO A 19 -11.92 -2.43 -2.26
CA PRO A 19 -11.89 -0.97 -2.11
C PRO A 19 -10.48 -0.39 -1.90
N LYS A 20 -9.64 -1.02 -1.07
CA LYS A 20 -8.24 -0.58 -0.86
C LYS A 20 -7.36 -0.71 -2.09
N VAL A 21 -7.60 -1.73 -2.92
CA VAL A 21 -6.82 -1.97 -4.14
C VAL A 21 -7.13 -0.86 -5.14
N VAL A 22 -8.42 -0.66 -5.44
CA VAL A 22 -8.87 0.37 -6.39
C VAL A 22 -8.44 1.78 -5.95
N ARG A 23 -8.56 2.09 -4.65
CA ARG A 23 -8.11 3.38 -4.10
C ARG A 23 -6.59 3.54 -4.19
N GLY A 24 -5.83 2.50 -3.85
CA GLY A 24 -4.38 2.50 -3.93
C GLY A 24 -3.86 2.69 -5.36
N GLU A 25 -4.46 1.99 -6.33
CA GLU A 25 -4.17 2.14 -7.75
C GLU A 25 -4.43 3.58 -8.22
N THR A 26 -5.62 4.12 -7.94
CA THR A 26 -6.00 5.50 -8.32
C THR A 26 -5.04 6.53 -7.71
N ALA A 27 -4.66 6.33 -6.44
CA ALA A 27 -3.75 7.23 -5.74
C ALA A 27 -2.32 7.15 -6.29
N LEU A 28 -1.85 5.95 -6.64
CA LEU A 28 -0.54 5.75 -7.26
C LEU A 28 -0.49 6.33 -8.67
N GLU A 29 -1.51 6.09 -9.50
CA GLU A 29 -1.62 6.72 -10.83
C GLU A 29 -1.51 8.25 -10.74
N SER A 30 -2.23 8.84 -9.77
CA SER A 30 -2.20 10.28 -9.53
C SER A 30 -0.81 10.77 -9.09
N ALA A 31 -0.09 9.96 -8.31
CA ALA A 31 1.25 10.28 -7.82
C ALA A 31 2.34 10.15 -8.90
N LEU A 32 2.08 9.38 -9.97
CA LEU A 32 2.99 9.15 -11.09
C LEU A 32 2.79 10.13 -12.25
N ASN A 33 1.93 11.14 -12.10
CA ASN A 33 1.68 12.13 -13.14
C ASN A 33 2.99 12.83 -13.60
N PRO A 34 3.17 13.07 -14.92
CA PRO A 34 4.35 13.73 -15.45
C PRO A 34 4.67 15.05 -14.74
N GLY A 35 5.94 15.25 -14.40
CA GLY A 35 6.41 16.44 -13.65
C GLY A 35 6.31 16.33 -12.13
N THR A 36 5.81 15.20 -11.60
CA THR A 36 5.84 14.93 -10.16
C THR A 36 7.13 14.21 -9.80
N ASP A 37 7.80 14.67 -8.73
CA ASP A 37 8.95 13.95 -8.18
C ASP A 37 8.49 12.68 -7.44
N ILE A 38 9.09 11.54 -7.82
CA ILE A 38 8.76 10.23 -7.24
C ILE A 38 9.62 10.04 -5.98
N ALA A 39 9.16 10.62 -4.89
CA ALA A 39 9.79 10.48 -3.58
C ALA A 39 9.13 9.36 -2.75
N SER A 40 9.95 8.55 -2.06
CA SER A 40 9.45 7.42 -1.28
C SER A 40 8.53 7.87 -0.14
N GLU A 41 8.74 9.06 0.43
CA GLU A 41 7.85 9.65 1.45
C GLU A 41 6.43 9.88 0.92
N ARG A 42 6.29 10.35 -0.33
CA ARG A 42 4.97 10.58 -0.94
C ARG A 42 4.26 9.27 -1.19
N LEU A 43 4.99 8.25 -1.64
CA LEU A 43 4.44 6.91 -1.89
C LEU A 43 4.06 6.21 -0.58
N LEU A 44 4.87 6.33 0.47
CA LEU A 44 4.53 5.82 1.81
C LEU A 44 3.26 6.48 2.37
N ALA A 45 3.03 7.76 2.06
CA ALA A 45 1.81 8.45 2.50
C ALA A 45 0.54 7.84 1.88
N LEU A 46 0.62 7.28 0.66
CA LEU A 46 -0.50 6.57 0.04
C LEU A 46 -0.85 5.30 0.82
N LEU A 47 0.16 4.57 1.29
CA LEU A 47 -0.01 3.34 2.07
C LEU A 47 -0.59 3.57 3.47
N ALA A 48 -0.56 4.82 3.95
CA ALA A 48 -1.15 5.23 5.23
C ALA A 48 -2.68 5.47 5.16
N ASP A 49 -3.34 5.23 4.02
CA ASP A 49 -4.79 5.40 3.86
C ASP A 49 -5.59 4.44 4.77
N ASN A 50 -6.17 4.98 5.83
CA ASN A 50 -7.02 4.28 6.79
C ASN A 50 -8.53 4.49 6.51
N SER A 51 -8.90 4.99 5.33
CA SER A 51 -10.30 5.26 4.99
C SER A 51 -11.13 3.98 5.04
N GLN A 52 -12.22 4.03 5.81
CA GLN A 52 -13.18 2.93 5.91
C GLN A 52 -14.19 3.01 4.75
N PRO A 53 -14.20 2.06 3.81
CA PRO A 53 -15.22 2.03 2.76
C PRO A 53 -16.59 1.62 3.33
N PRO A 54 -17.70 2.03 2.68
CA PRO A 54 -19.04 1.63 3.11
C PRO A 54 -19.28 0.13 2.93
N ASP A 55 -20.15 -0.45 3.75
CA ASP A 55 -20.35 -1.91 3.81
C ASP A 55 -20.81 -2.52 2.48
N ASN A 56 -21.54 -1.76 1.68
CA ASN A 56 -22.09 -2.22 0.41
C ASN A 56 -21.03 -2.47 -0.66
N VAL A 57 -19.80 -1.97 -0.50
CA VAL A 57 -18.68 -2.21 -1.43
C VAL A 57 -17.66 -3.21 -0.90
N LEU A 58 -17.91 -3.82 0.26
CA LEU A 58 -17.03 -4.85 0.82
C LEU A 58 -17.15 -6.17 0.02
N PRO A 59 -16.07 -6.97 -0.08
CA PRO A 59 -16.01 -8.13 -0.97
C PRO A 59 -16.85 -9.35 -0.54
N ARG A 60 -17.55 -9.31 0.61
CA ARG A 60 -18.45 -10.36 1.14
C ARG A 60 -17.88 -11.79 1.04
N ARG A 61 -16.70 -12.04 1.60
CA ARG A 61 -15.95 -13.31 1.47
C ARG A 61 -16.44 -14.42 2.40
N GLY A 62 -17.70 -14.34 2.85
CA GLY A 62 -18.25 -15.25 3.86
C GLY A 62 -17.68 -15.05 5.27
N LYS A 63 -17.01 -13.93 5.55
CA LYS A 63 -16.59 -13.53 6.91
C LYS A 63 -17.67 -12.64 7.55
N PRO A 64 -17.71 -12.54 8.90
CA PRO A 64 -18.53 -11.55 9.58
C PRO A 64 -18.25 -10.13 9.05
N LEU A 65 -19.29 -9.30 8.97
CA LEU A 65 -19.17 -7.94 8.44
C LEU A 65 -18.09 -7.11 9.17
N GLU A 66 -17.96 -7.30 10.47
CA GLU A 66 -16.94 -6.61 11.28
C GLU A 66 -15.52 -6.99 10.86
N THR A 67 -15.27 -8.27 10.54
CA THR A 67 -13.98 -8.72 10.00
C THR A 67 -13.72 -8.12 8.61
N GLU A 68 -14.75 -8.04 7.76
CA GLU A 68 -14.62 -7.42 6.43
C GLU A 68 -14.28 -5.93 6.56
N ARG A 69 -14.95 -5.21 7.47
CA ARG A 69 -14.67 -3.81 7.77
C ARG A 69 -13.23 -3.63 8.26
N GLN A 70 -12.79 -4.44 9.21
CA GLN A 70 -11.48 -4.34 9.84
C GLN A 70 -10.32 -4.39 8.83
N VAL A 71 -10.42 -5.23 7.79
CA VAL A 71 -9.34 -5.43 6.81
C VAL A 71 -9.53 -4.68 5.50
N ALA A 72 -10.59 -3.87 5.42
CA ALA A 72 -10.94 -3.11 4.24
C ALA A 72 -10.02 -1.92 3.94
N PRO A 73 -9.49 -1.18 4.93
CA PRO A 73 -8.53 -0.10 4.67
C PRO A 73 -7.18 -0.62 4.13
N CYS A 74 -6.41 0.27 3.51
CA CYS A 74 -5.01 -0.01 3.16
C CYS A 74 -4.16 -0.09 4.44
N PHE A 75 -4.28 0.91 5.30
CA PHE A 75 -3.67 0.95 6.62
C PHE A 75 -4.65 0.45 7.68
N ILE A 76 -4.40 -0.76 8.21
CA ILE A 76 -5.23 -1.36 9.24
C ILE A 76 -4.71 -0.93 10.60
N ASN A 77 -5.50 -0.14 11.33
CA ASN A 77 -5.17 0.22 12.71
C ASN A 77 -5.71 -0.85 13.67
N GLY A 78 -4.82 -1.47 14.44
CA GLY A 78 -5.22 -2.42 15.47
C GLY A 78 -4.08 -2.82 16.40
N LYS A 79 -4.46 -3.24 17.61
CA LYS A 79 -3.51 -3.70 18.64
C LYS A 79 -2.98 -5.11 18.32
N GLU A 80 -3.89 -6.04 18.06
CA GLU A 80 -3.56 -7.44 17.74
C GLU A 80 -3.35 -7.65 16.24
N TYR A 81 -4.23 -7.11 15.41
CA TYR A 81 -4.16 -7.19 13.95
C TYR A 81 -4.16 -5.79 13.32
N GLY A 82 -3.04 -5.40 12.73
CA GLY A 82 -2.84 -4.09 12.12
C GLY A 82 -1.56 -4.03 11.30
N THR A 83 -1.47 -3.03 10.43
CA THR A 83 -0.30 -2.77 9.57
C THR A 83 0.93 -2.54 10.45
N ARG A 84 2.00 -3.32 10.21
CA ARG A 84 3.30 -3.23 10.93
C ARG A 84 4.42 -2.66 10.09
N ALA A 85 4.24 -2.65 8.77
CA ALA A 85 5.18 -2.07 7.84
C ALA A 85 4.42 -1.45 6.68
N SER A 86 4.97 -0.37 6.13
CA SER A 86 4.65 0.13 4.80
C SER A 86 5.95 0.34 4.07
N THR A 87 6.05 -0.24 2.89
CA THR A 87 7.32 -0.39 2.18
C THR A 87 7.17 0.16 0.77
N VAL A 88 8.13 0.98 0.38
CA VAL A 88 8.27 1.49 -0.98
C VAL A 88 9.60 0.99 -1.53
N VAL A 89 9.54 0.36 -2.70
CA VAL A 89 10.73 -0.04 -3.44
C VAL A 89 10.71 0.69 -4.77
N LEU A 90 11.73 1.51 -5.00
CA LEU A 90 11.95 2.22 -6.26
C LEU A 90 13.12 1.56 -6.97
N ILE A 91 12.88 1.07 -8.18
CA ILE A 91 13.87 0.39 -9.00
C ILE A 91 14.04 1.19 -10.28
N GLY A 92 15.22 1.79 -10.45
CA GLY A 92 15.65 2.42 -11.69
C GLY A 92 16.66 1.55 -12.43
N GLU A 93 17.28 2.07 -13.48
CA GLU A 93 18.23 1.31 -14.30
C GLU A 93 19.51 0.91 -13.55
N ARG A 94 20.00 1.77 -12.64
CA ARG A 94 21.30 1.59 -11.96
C ARG A 94 21.21 1.65 -10.44
N HIS A 95 20.02 1.88 -9.91
CA HIS A 95 19.82 2.14 -8.49
C HIS A 95 18.51 1.55 -8.01
N LEU A 96 18.54 0.98 -6.81
CA LEU A 96 17.37 0.56 -6.06
C LEU A 96 17.35 1.31 -4.73
N SER A 97 16.19 1.89 -4.40
CA SER A 97 15.92 2.40 -3.06
C SER A 97 14.83 1.58 -2.41
N PHE A 98 15.08 1.14 -1.18
CA PHE A 98 14.11 0.51 -0.31
C PHE A 98 13.86 1.44 0.87
N THR A 99 12.62 1.87 1.07
CA THR A 99 12.22 2.64 2.25
C THR A 99 11.09 1.91 2.96
N GLU A 100 11.25 1.66 4.26
CA GLU A 100 10.21 1.03 5.08
C GLU A 100 9.93 1.86 6.32
N GLN A 101 8.65 2.16 6.52
CA GLN A 101 8.12 2.69 7.76
C GLN A 101 7.60 1.54 8.61
N ALA A 102 8.21 1.31 9.78
CA ALA A 102 7.69 0.37 10.76
C ALA A 102 6.58 1.00 11.60
N TYR A 103 5.66 0.17 12.09
CA TYR A 103 4.57 0.57 12.98
C TYR A 103 4.44 -0.43 14.13
N LEU A 104 4.30 0.11 15.33
CA LEU A 104 3.97 -0.63 16.54
C LEU A 104 2.45 -0.82 16.64
N ALA A 105 1.99 -1.43 17.74
CA ALA A 105 0.57 -1.56 18.01
C ALA A 105 -0.15 -0.21 17.92
N GLU A 106 -1.41 -0.27 17.48
CA GLU A 106 -2.29 0.91 17.34
C GLU A 106 -1.78 1.94 16.31
N GLY A 107 -1.00 1.48 15.33
CA GLY A 107 -0.49 2.32 14.23
C GLY A 107 0.55 3.35 14.68
N ARG A 108 1.10 3.21 15.89
CA ARG A 108 2.16 4.09 16.39
C ARG A 108 3.38 3.97 15.49
N ARG A 109 3.86 5.08 14.93
CA ARG A 109 5.05 5.08 14.07
C ARG A 109 6.26 4.60 14.85
N GLY A 110 6.92 3.57 14.32
CA GLY A 110 8.24 3.13 14.75
C GLY A 110 9.32 3.78 13.92
N GLU A 111 10.48 3.12 13.90
CA GLU A 111 11.61 3.52 13.07
C GLU A 111 11.26 3.49 11.57
N ARG A 112 11.88 4.39 10.82
CA ARG A 112 11.91 4.34 9.36
C ARG A 112 13.33 4.08 8.93
N VAL A 113 13.50 3.15 8.01
CA VAL A 113 14.80 2.82 7.42
C VAL A 113 14.77 3.06 5.91
N THR A 114 15.89 3.52 5.38
CA THR A 114 16.12 3.67 3.94
C THR A 114 17.43 2.99 3.59
N PHE A 115 17.40 2.06 2.64
CA PHE A 115 18.57 1.42 2.07
C PHE A 115 18.66 1.74 0.59
N ASN A 116 19.88 1.97 0.13
CA ASN A 116 20.20 2.40 -1.22
C ASN A 116 21.24 1.44 -1.78
N PHE A 117 20.91 0.80 -2.90
CA PHE A 117 21.73 -0.24 -3.51
C PHE A 117 22.05 0.13 -4.96
N PRO A 118 23.33 0.08 -5.38
CA PRO A 118 23.64 0.11 -6.79
C PRO A 118 23.14 -1.18 -7.43
N LEU A 119 22.56 -1.08 -8.62
CA LEU A 119 22.28 -2.23 -9.47
C LEU A 119 23.47 -2.38 -10.44
N GLY A 120 24.01 -3.60 -10.51
CA GLY A 120 25.13 -3.90 -11.39
C GLY A 120 24.78 -3.69 -12.86
N SER A 121 25.80 -3.37 -13.65
CA SER A 121 25.75 -3.38 -15.12
C SER A 121 25.72 -4.79 -15.68
#